data_AF-A0A0M0F5I7-F1
#
_entry.id   AF-A0A0M0F5I7-F1
#
_cell.length_a   1.000
_cell.length_b   1.000
_cell.length_c   1.000
_cell.angle_alpha   90.00
_cell.angle_beta   90.00
_cell.angle_gamma   90.00
#
_symmetry.space_group_name_H-M   'P 1'
#
loop_
_entity.id
_entity.type
_entity.pdbx_description
1 polymer ?
#
loop_
_entity_poly.entity_id
_entity_poly.type
_entity_poly.pdbx_seq_one_letter_code
_entity_poly.pdbx_strand_id
1 'polypeptide(L)'
;MNSSGEASVGVGATVPHGAQGLLFGEDITEQDTTTGYRGPTACRAAGITYRQLDYWARTGLVEPTVRPASGSGSHRLYSFRDILVLKVVKRLLDTGVSLQQIRTAVEHLRERGVDDLAQITLMSDGASVYECTSPDEVVDLVQGGQGVFGIAVGRVWREVEGTLAELPTESLDDEDGAAVSPQDELAQRRRARSAG
;
A
#
# COMPACT_ATOMS: atom_id res chain seq x y z
N MET A 1 -3.57 48.57 -40.30
CA MET A 1 -2.24 48.01 -39.98
C MET A 1 -1.89 48.35 -38.53
N ASN A 2 -1.84 47.31 -37.70
CA ASN A 2 -0.95 47.01 -36.57
C ASN A 2 -0.65 48.01 -35.42
N SER A 3 -0.67 47.42 -34.21
CA SER A 3 0.11 47.69 -32.98
C SER A 3 -0.46 48.75 -32.03
N SER A 4 -1.11 48.42 -30.90
CA SER A 4 -0.70 47.70 -29.67
C SER A 4 0.09 48.57 -28.68
N GLY A 5 -0.46 48.75 -27.48
CA GLY A 5 0.28 49.34 -26.35
C GLY A 5 -0.58 49.80 -25.18
N GLU A 6 -1.43 48.94 -24.60
CA GLU A 6 -1.99 49.18 -23.26
C GLU A 6 -1.15 48.44 -22.21
N ALA A 7 -0.51 49.21 -21.33
CA ALA A 7 0.18 48.72 -20.16
C ALA A 7 -0.82 48.63 -19.00
N SER A 8 -1.05 47.43 -18.48
CA SER A 8 -1.75 47.22 -17.21
C SER A 8 -0.81 46.58 -16.19
N VAL A 9 -0.89 47.14 -14.99
CA VAL A 9 0.00 46.96 -13.85
C VAL A 9 -0.21 45.56 -13.25
N GLY A 10 0.88 44.78 -13.17
CA GLY A 10 0.90 43.47 -12.53
C GLY A 10 0.75 43.60 -11.01
N VAL A 11 -0.39 43.17 -10.49
CA VAL A 11 -0.59 42.90 -9.06
C VAL A 11 0.16 41.62 -8.74
N GLY A 12 1.26 41.74 -8.00
CA GLY A 12 2.04 40.61 -7.49
C GLY A 12 1.18 39.76 -6.56
N ALA A 13 0.73 38.61 -7.06
CA ALA A 13 0.15 37.56 -6.22
C ALA A 13 1.24 37.03 -5.29
N THR A 14 1.06 37.29 -3.99
CA THR A 14 1.81 36.66 -2.91
C THR A 14 1.66 35.14 -2.99
N VAL A 15 2.75 34.47 -3.34
CA VAL A 15 2.86 33.00 -3.34
C VAL A 15 2.70 32.51 -1.89
N PRO A 16 1.72 31.66 -1.58
CA PRO A 16 1.65 31.05 -0.25
C PRO A 16 2.91 30.22 -0.02
N HIS A 17 3.68 30.58 1.01
CA HIS A 17 4.80 29.82 1.51
C HIS A 17 4.30 28.52 2.14
N GLY A 18 4.23 27.47 1.32
CA GLY A 18 3.92 26.11 1.75
C GLY A 18 4.37 25.02 0.78
N ALA A 19 4.89 25.37 -0.40
CA ALA A 19 5.38 24.42 -1.39
C ALA A 19 6.92 24.34 -1.36
N GLN A 20 7.49 23.92 -0.23
CA GLN A 20 8.83 23.34 -0.24
C GLN A 20 8.70 21.88 -0.67
N GLY A 21 8.87 21.67 -1.99
CA GLY A 21 9.38 20.45 -2.61
C GLY A 21 8.68 19.13 -2.28
N LEU A 22 7.68 18.78 -3.09
CA LEU A 22 7.41 17.37 -3.43
C LEU A 22 8.62 16.84 -4.22
N LEU A 23 9.68 16.43 -3.52
CA LEU A 23 10.85 15.78 -4.14
C LEU A 23 10.60 14.30 -4.46
N PHE A 24 9.45 13.74 -4.06
CA PHE A 24 9.11 12.32 -4.21
C PHE A 24 7.64 12.07 -4.57
N GLY A 25 6.90 13.08 -5.05
CA GLY A 25 5.46 12.94 -5.29
C GLY A 25 5.07 12.25 -6.59
N GLU A 26 5.88 12.38 -7.64
CA GLU A 26 5.51 11.93 -9.00
C GLU A 26 5.98 10.50 -9.35
N ASP A 27 7.04 9.97 -8.70
CA ASP A 27 7.65 8.69 -9.11
C ASP A 27 7.05 7.42 -8.45
N ILE A 28 6.24 7.56 -7.38
CA ILE A 28 5.77 6.39 -6.63
C ILE A 28 4.67 5.63 -7.40
N THR A 29 3.96 6.32 -8.30
CA THR A 29 2.89 5.71 -9.12
C THR A 29 3.43 4.67 -10.10
N GLU A 30 4.66 4.84 -10.60
CA GLU A 30 5.33 3.84 -11.45
C GLU A 30 6.00 2.71 -10.63
N GLN A 31 6.46 3.02 -9.41
CA GLN A 31 7.07 2.03 -8.50
C GLN A 31 6.10 0.92 -8.08
N ASP A 32 4.80 1.22 -7.97
CA ASP A 32 3.75 0.26 -7.57
C ASP A 32 3.59 -0.94 -8.54
N THR A 33 4.09 -0.82 -9.78
CA THR A 33 3.98 -1.89 -10.79
C THR A 33 5.27 -2.71 -10.95
N THR A 34 6.44 -2.16 -10.60
CA THR A 34 7.75 -2.80 -10.84
C THR A 34 8.47 -3.29 -9.58
N THR A 35 8.17 -2.72 -8.41
CA THR A 35 8.80 -3.12 -7.14
C THR A 35 7.89 -4.05 -6.33
N GLY A 36 8.44 -5.21 -5.93
CA GLY A 36 7.70 -6.23 -5.18
C GLY A 36 8.31 -6.49 -3.82
N TYR A 37 7.46 -6.59 -2.79
CA TYR A 37 7.89 -6.88 -1.42
C TYR A 37 7.54 -8.32 -1.03
N ARG A 38 8.53 -9.09 -0.55
CA ARG A 38 8.29 -10.45 -0.03
C ARG A 38 7.45 -10.41 1.26
N GLY A 39 6.80 -11.54 1.56
CA GLY A 39 5.98 -11.73 2.74
C GLY A 39 6.60 -11.25 4.07
N PRO A 40 7.88 -11.53 4.39
CA PRO A 40 8.52 -11.02 5.61
C PRO A 40 8.57 -9.48 5.67
N THR A 41 8.92 -8.83 4.56
CA THR A 41 8.95 -7.36 4.45
C THR A 41 7.55 -6.78 4.59
N ALA A 42 6.56 -7.35 3.90
CA ALA A 42 5.16 -6.95 4.02
C ALA A 42 4.63 -7.10 5.46
N CYS A 43 4.94 -8.22 6.13
CA CYS A 43 4.56 -8.45 7.53
C CYS A 43 5.14 -7.38 8.45
N ARG A 44 6.43 -7.04 8.28
CA ARG A 44 7.11 -6.04 9.09
C ARG A 44 6.54 -4.64 8.88
N ALA A 45 6.33 -4.22 7.62
CA ALA A 45 5.82 -2.90 7.30
C ALA A 45 4.35 -2.69 7.72
N ALA A 46 3.51 -3.72 7.57
CA ALA A 46 2.11 -3.69 8.02
C ALA A 46 1.94 -3.97 9.52
N GLY A 47 2.97 -4.52 10.18
CA GLY A 47 2.90 -4.93 11.58
C GLY A 47 1.92 -6.07 11.82
N ILE A 48 1.97 -7.10 10.96
CA ILE A 48 1.13 -8.31 11.02
C ILE A 48 1.99 -9.56 11.08
N THR A 49 1.40 -10.66 11.52
CA THR A 49 2.05 -11.97 11.49
C THR A 49 1.97 -12.62 10.12
N TYR A 50 2.90 -13.53 9.83
CA TYR A 50 2.86 -14.34 8.60
C TYR A 50 1.56 -15.14 8.46
N ARG A 51 0.97 -15.61 9.57
CA ARG A 51 -0.32 -16.31 9.56
C ARG A 51 -1.47 -15.40 9.15
N GLN A 52 -1.50 -14.16 9.62
CA GLN A 52 -2.50 -13.17 9.19
C GLN A 52 -2.34 -12.88 7.70
N LEU A 53 -1.11 -12.65 7.23
CA LEU A 53 -0.83 -12.43 5.82
C LEU A 53 -1.32 -13.61 4.95
N ASP A 54 -0.97 -14.85 5.31
CA ASP A 54 -1.39 -16.02 4.55
C ASP A 54 -2.90 -16.24 4.59
N TYR A 55 -3.54 -16.06 5.75
CA TYR A 55 -4.98 -16.19 5.88
C TYR A 55 -5.72 -15.14 5.03
N TRP A 56 -5.28 -13.88 5.04
CA TRP A 56 -5.91 -12.83 4.26
C TRP A 56 -5.71 -12.98 2.76
N ALA A 57 -4.55 -13.48 2.32
CA ALA A 57 -4.31 -13.84 0.93
C ALA A 57 -5.19 -15.02 0.49
N ARG A 58 -5.29 -16.07 1.31
CA ARG A 58 -6.08 -17.27 0.98
C ARG A 58 -7.59 -17.02 1.00
N THR A 59 -8.06 -16.04 1.76
CA THR A 59 -9.49 -15.66 1.85
C THR A 59 -9.85 -14.50 0.94
N GLY A 60 -8.92 -14.05 0.10
CA GLY A 60 -9.11 -12.94 -0.83
C GLY A 60 -9.39 -11.60 -0.14
N LEU A 61 -9.02 -11.43 1.12
CA LEU A 61 -9.12 -10.13 1.79
C LEU A 61 -8.02 -9.20 1.26
N VAL A 62 -6.77 -9.68 1.24
CA VAL A 62 -5.65 -8.97 0.61
C VAL A 62 -4.74 -9.94 -0.12
N GLU A 63 -4.74 -9.84 -1.45
CA GLU A 63 -3.94 -10.68 -2.35
C GLU A 63 -2.71 -9.91 -2.86
N PRO A 64 -1.59 -10.59 -3.13
CA PRO A 64 -0.44 -9.97 -3.78
C PRO A 64 -0.78 -9.53 -5.22
N THR A 65 -0.58 -8.26 -5.52
CA THR A 65 -0.89 -7.67 -6.85
C THR A 65 0.30 -7.70 -7.81
N VAL A 66 1.54 -7.72 -7.32
CA VAL A 66 2.75 -7.76 -8.17
C VAL A 66 3.02 -9.16 -8.69
N ARG A 67 3.07 -10.15 -7.80
CA ARG A 67 3.24 -11.56 -8.20
C ARG A 67 2.43 -12.49 -7.30
N PRO A 68 1.38 -13.15 -7.83
CA PRO A 68 0.69 -14.19 -7.09
C PRO A 68 1.56 -15.44 -6.94
N ALA A 69 1.20 -16.32 -6.01
CA ALA A 69 1.85 -17.62 -5.91
C ALA A 69 1.46 -18.50 -7.11
N SER A 70 2.45 -18.87 -7.94
CA SER A 70 2.31 -19.82 -9.05
C SER A 70 3.22 -21.03 -8.81
N GLY A 71 2.69 -22.07 -8.16
CA GLY A 71 3.41 -23.33 -7.92
C GLY A 71 4.50 -23.28 -6.84
N SER A 72 5.20 -24.42 -6.68
CA SER A 72 6.27 -24.60 -5.69
C SER A 72 7.50 -23.79 -6.08
N GLY A 73 7.99 -22.93 -5.19
CA GLY A 73 9.20 -22.11 -5.40
C GLY A 73 8.92 -20.66 -5.83
N SER A 74 7.69 -20.32 -6.20
CA SER A 74 7.32 -18.91 -6.48
C SER A 74 7.06 -18.14 -5.19
N HIS A 75 7.61 -16.93 -5.10
CA HIS A 75 7.36 -16.06 -3.96
C HIS A 75 6.28 -15.02 -4.30
N ARG A 76 5.31 -14.91 -3.39
CA ARG A 76 4.32 -13.83 -3.43
C ARG A 76 5.04 -12.49 -3.28
N LEU A 77 4.81 -11.58 -4.21
CA LEU A 77 5.29 -10.21 -4.14
C LEU A 77 4.10 -9.27 -4.00
N TYR A 78 4.14 -8.47 -2.94
CA TYR A 78 3.13 -7.48 -2.59
C TYR A 78 3.57 -6.12 -3.11
N SER A 79 2.65 -5.33 -3.65
CA SER A 79 2.91 -3.92 -3.99
C SER A 79 2.98 -3.05 -2.74
N PHE A 80 3.39 -1.79 -2.89
CA PHE A 80 3.26 -0.81 -1.80
C PHE A 80 1.79 -0.68 -1.39
N ARG A 81 0.90 -0.60 -2.37
CA ARG A 81 -0.55 -0.52 -2.16
C ARG A 81 -1.09 -1.71 -1.36
N ASP A 82 -0.64 -2.93 -1.64
CA ASP A 82 -1.06 -4.11 -0.87
C ASP A 82 -0.68 -3.94 0.61
N ILE A 83 0.54 -3.48 0.89
CA ILE A 83 1.04 -3.28 2.26
C ILE A 83 0.26 -2.19 2.99
N LEU A 84 -0.08 -1.09 2.31
CA LEU A 84 -0.96 -0.06 2.85
C LEU A 84 -2.31 -0.67 3.28
N VAL A 85 -2.95 -1.43 2.39
CA VAL A 85 -4.23 -2.08 2.68
C VAL A 85 -4.10 -3.08 3.83
N LEU A 86 -3.03 -3.89 3.88
CA LEU A 86 -2.73 -4.79 5.00
C LEU A 86 -2.68 -4.04 6.34
N LYS A 87 -2.01 -2.88 6.36
CA LYS A 87 -1.87 -2.06 7.58
C LYS A 87 -3.19 -1.42 8.00
N VAL A 88 -4.00 -0.97 7.05
CA VAL A 88 -5.35 -0.44 7.31
C VAL A 88 -6.28 -1.53 7.86
N VAL A 89 -6.31 -2.72 7.23
CA VAL A 89 -7.05 -3.89 7.70
C VAL A 89 -6.67 -4.23 9.13
N LYS A 90 -5.37 -4.28 9.43
CA LYS A 90 -4.87 -4.52 10.79
C LYS A 90 -5.42 -3.49 11.77
N ARG A 91 -5.36 -2.19 11.45
CA ARG A 91 -5.84 -1.13 12.35
C ARG A 91 -7.34 -1.22 12.62
N LEU A 92 -8.15 -1.54 11.60
CA LEU A 92 -9.59 -1.74 11.76
C LEU A 92 -9.90 -2.96 12.65
N LEU A 93 -9.17 -4.07 12.46
CA LEU A 93 -9.33 -5.27 13.31
C LEU A 93 -8.94 -5.00 14.77
N ASP A 94 -7.84 -4.28 15.01
CA ASP A 94 -7.38 -3.96 16.36
C ASP A 94 -8.40 -3.10 17.13
N THR A 95 -9.23 -2.33 16.43
CA THR A 95 -10.32 -1.55 17.04
C THR A 95 -11.64 -2.33 17.17
N GLY A 96 -11.67 -3.60 16.78
CA GLY A 96 -12.85 -4.47 16.93
C GLY A 96 -13.86 -4.41 15.78
N VAL A 97 -13.50 -3.81 14.64
CA VAL A 97 -14.35 -3.82 13.44
C VAL A 97 -14.42 -5.24 12.89
N SER A 98 -15.61 -5.69 12.51
CA SER A 98 -15.79 -7.05 11.99
C SER A 98 -15.14 -7.23 10.62
N LEU A 99 -14.69 -8.45 10.33
CA LEU A 99 -14.08 -8.79 9.05
C LEU A 99 -15.00 -8.51 7.84
N GLN A 100 -16.31 -8.61 8.05
CA GLN A 100 -17.31 -8.34 7.00
C GLN A 100 -17.32 -6.86 6.62
N GLN A 101 -17.37 -5.95 7.58
CA GLN A 101 -17.33 -4.50 7.33
C GLN A 101 -15.99 -4.08 6.72
N ILE A 102 -14.90 -4.68 7.18
CA ILE A 102 -13.56 -4.41 6.65
C ILE A 102 -13.48 -4.79 5.17
N ARG A 103 -14.07 -5.92 4.75
CA ARG A 103 -14.04 -6.33 3.35
C ARG A 103 -14.64 -5.27 2.43
N THR A 104 -15.81 -4.74 2.81
CA THR A 104 -16.48 -3.66 2.06
C THR A 104 -15.60 -2.40 2.01
N ALA A 105 -15.03 -1.96 3.14
CA ALA A 105 -14.16 -0.79 3.17
C ALA A 105 -12.89 -0.96 2.29
N VAL A 106 -12.30 -2.15 2.28
CA VAL A 106 -11.12 -2.47 1.47
C VAL A 106 -11.43 -2.47 -0.02
N GLU A 107 -12.60 -2.97 -0.43
CA GLU A 107 -13.05 -2.92 -1.83
C GLU A 107 -13.13 -1.47 -2.31
N HIS A 108 -13.72 -0.57 -1.52
CA HIS A 108 -13.78 0.86 -1.84
C HIS A 108 -12.39 1.52 -1.94
N LEU A 109 -11.45 1.17 -1.07
CA LEU A 109 -10.07 1.66 -1.17
C LEU A 109 -9.36 1.20 -2.45
N ARG A 110 -9.70 0.00 -2.95
CA ARG A 110 -9.10 -0.58 -4.16
C ARG A 110 -9.57 0.06 -5.46
N GLU A 111 -10.76 0.63 -5.46
CA GLU A 111 -11.33 1.29 -6.64
C GLU A 111 -10.74 2.69 -6.88
N ARG A 112 -10.08 3.28 -5.87
CA ARG A 112 -9.54 4.65 -5.94
C ARG A 112 -8.08 4.73 -6.37
N GLY A 113 -7.71 5.86 -6.99
CA GLY A 113 -6.33 6.17 -7.34
C GLY A 113 -5.45 6.44 -6.11
N VAL A 114 -4.14 6.33 -6.28
CA VAL A 114 -3.15 6.54 -5.21
C VAL A 114 -3.21 7.97 -4.64
N ASP A 115 -3.36 8.98 -5.50
CA ASP A 115 -3.43 10.38 -5.10
C ASP A 115 -4.64 10.69 -4.20
N ASP A 116 -5.75 9.99 -4.42
CA ASP A 116 -6.97 10.14 -3.64
C ASP A 116 -6.80 9.58 -2.22
N LEU A 117 -5.98 8.54 -2.04
CA LEU A 117 -5.78 7.88 -0.73
C LEU A 117 -5.17 8.80 0.32
N ALA A 118 -4.43 9.85 -0.09
CA ALA A 118 -3.79 10.77 0.83
C ALA A 118 -4.79 11.64 1.62
N GLN A 119 -5.96 11.92 1.05
CA GLN A 119 -7.00 12.76 1.66
C GLN A 119 -8.08 11.96 2.41
N ILE A 120 -8.05 10.64 2.30
CA ILE A 120 -9.07 9.78 2.90
C ILE A 120 -8.83 9.58 4.39
N THR A 121 -9.90 9.71 5.15
CA THR A 121 -10.00 9.25 6.54
C THR A 121 -11.09 8.19 6.63
N LEU A 122 -10.72 6.96 6.97
CA LEU A 122 -11.71 5.93 7.28
C LEU A 122 -12.22 6.13 8.70
N MET A 123 -13.53 6.23 8.85
CA MET A 123 -14.20 6.42 10.13
C MET A 123 -15.03 5.19 10.46
N SER A 124 -14.97 4.70 11.70
CA SER A 124 -15.71 3.52 12.12
C SER A 124 -16.38 3.74 13.47
N ASP A 125 -17.67 3.39 13.56
CA ASP A 125 -18.44 3.28 14.81
C ASP A 125 -18.45 1.84 15.37
N GLY A 126 -17.76 0.91 14.69
CA GLY A 126 -17.72 -0.53 15.01
C GLY A 126 -18.84 -1.34 14.36
N ALA A 127 -19.91 -0.68 13.91
CA ALA A 127 -21.03 -1.26 13.15
C ALA A 127 -20.93 -0.98 11.64
N SER A 128 -20.17 0.02 11.23
CA SER A 128 -19.98 0.44 9.84
C SER A 128 -18.65 1.17 9.69
N VAL A 129 -18.12 1.16 8.46
CA VAL A 129 -16.92 1.92 8.09
C VAL A 129 -17.31 2.90 7.00
N TYR A 130 -17.02 4.16 7.22
CA TYR A 130 -17.31 5.28 6.35
C TYR A 130 -16.01 5.84 5.80
N GLU A 131 -16.04 6.32 4.58
CA GLU A 131 -14.94 7.04 3.98
C GLU A 131 -15.26 8.53 4.04
N CYS A 132 -14.42 9.29 4.74
CA CYS A 132 -14.54 10.74 4.81
C CYS A 132 -13.39 11.38 4.03
N THR A 133 -13.73 12.31 3.15
CA THR A 133 -12.76 13.09 2.36
C THR A 133 -12.69 14.55 2.79
N SER A 134 -13.59 14.98 3.66
CA SER A 134 -13.63 16.33 4.23
C SER A 134 -13.81 16.33 5.76
N PRO A 135 -13.37 17.39 6.46
CA PRO A 135 -13.62 17.53 7.89
C PRO A 135 -15.12 17.62 8.24
N ASP A 136 -15.94 18.17 7.36
CA ASP A 136 -17.39 18.33 7.61
C ASP A 136 -18.10 16.97 7.67
N GLU A 137 -17.75 16.04 6.77
CA GLU A 137 -18.25 14.65 6.81
C GLU A 137 -17.88 13.93 8.12
N VAL A 138 -16.67 14.19 8.64
CA VAL A 138 -16.23 13.66 9.94
C VAL A 138 -17.08 14.23 11.07
N VAL A 139 -17.34 15.55 11.04
CA VAL A 139 -18.15 16.24 12.04
C VAL A 139 -19.58 15.71 12.05
N ASP A 140 -20.20 15.55 10.88
CA ASP A 140 -21.57 15.04 10.75
C ASP A 140 -21.72 13.64 11.35
N LEU A 141 -20.71 12.77 11.18
CA LEU A 141 -20.73 11.43 11.75
C LEU A 141 -20.69 11.43 13.29
N VAL A 142 -19.94 12.37 13.89
CA VAL A 142 -19.78 12.48 15.35
C VAL A 142 -20.96 13.18 16.02
N GLN A 143 -21.66 14.07 15.31
CA GLN A 143 -22.80 14.82 15.86
C GLN A 143 -23.93 13.93 16.40
N GLY A 144 -24.03 12.68 15.93
CA GLY A 144 -24.97 11.69 16.46
C GLY A 144 -24.69 11.20 17.88
N GLY A 145 -23.61 11.65 18.54
CA GLY A 145 -23.26 11.25 19.91
C GLY A 145 -22.63 9.85 20.04
N GLN A 146 -22.34 9.22 18.91
CA GLN A 146 -21.66 7.93 18.82
C GLN A 146 -20.14 8.10 18.92
N GLY A 147 -19.47 7.15 19.59
CA GLY A 147 -18.01 7.08 19.61
C GLY A 147 -17.50 6.52 18.29
N VAL A 148 -16.63 7.26 17.61
CA VAL A 148 -16.03 6.85 16.35
C VAL A 148 -14.51 6.82 16.43
N PHE A 149 -13.90 5.91 15.69
CA PHE A 149 -12.48 5.83 15.50
C PHE A 149 -12.12 6.18 14.06
N GLY A 150 -11.10 7.03 13.88
CA GLY A 150 -10.63 7.49 12.58
C GLY A 150 -9.24 6.97 12.23
N ILE A 151 -9.06 6.50 11.00
CA ILE A 151 -7.78 6.16 10.38
C ILE A 151 -7.56 7.10 9.20
N ALA A 152 -6.70 8.10 9.40
CA ALA A 152 -6.21 8.93 8.30
C ALA A 152 -5.28 8.09 7.39
N VAL A 153 -5.75 7.70 6.22
CA VAL A 153 -5.06 6.80 5.29
C VAL A 153 -3.74 7.44 4.83
N GLY A 154 -3.73 8.74 4.52
CA GLY A 154 -2.50 9.47 4.18
C GLY A 154 -1.44 9.50 5.29
N ARG A 155 -1.80 9.29 6.56
CA ARG A 155 -0.83 9.09 7.64
C ARG A 155 -0.26 7.67 7.62
N VAL A 156 -1.12 6.67 7.41
CA VAL A 156 -0.70 5.27 7.28
C VAL A 156 0.24 5.10 6.09
N TRP A 157 -0.04 5.77 4.97
CA TRP A 157 0.82 5.85 3.79
C TRP A 157 2.26 6.20 4.17
N ARG A 158 2.46 7.39 4.76
CA ARG A 158 3.79 7.89 5.17
C ARG A 158 4.50 6.97 6.15
N GLU A 159 3.77 6.31 7.03
CA GLU A 159 4.36 5.31 7.94
C GLU A 159 4.84 4.07 7.19
N VAL A 160 4.08 3.57 6.22
CA VAL A 160 4.48 2.42 5.39
C VAL A 160 5.69 2.79 4.56
N GLU A 161 5.66 3.94 3.89
CA GLU A 161 6.78 4.50 3.11
C GLU A 161 8.06 4.60 3.95
N GLY A 162 7.98 5.24 5.13
CA GLY A 162 9.13 5.35 6.02
C GLY A 162 9.65 3.99 6.49
N THR A 163 8.77 3.03 6.73
CA THR A 163 9.20 1.68 7.14
C THR A 163 9.85 0.92 6.00
N LEU A 164 9.34 1.04 4.77
CA LEU A 164 9.86 0.34 3.60
C LEU A 164 11.18 0.95 3.11
N ALA A 165 11.38 2.25 3.27
CA ALA A 165 12.65 2.91 2.95
C ALA A 165 13.85 2.34 3.73
N GLU A 166 13.61 1.72 4.89
CA GLU A 166 14.63 1.09 5.73
C GLU A 166 14.79 -0.42 5.47
N LEU A 167 13.99 -1.01 4.56
CA LEU A 167 13.91 -2.45 4.35
C LEU A 167 14.40 -2.86 2.96
N PRO A 168 14.92 -4.09 2.80
CA PRO A 168 15.31 -4.60 1.49
C PRO A 168 14.11 -4.64 0.53
N THR A 169 14.28 -4.02 -0.64
CA THR A 169 13.40 -4.12 -1.82
C THR A 169 13.95 -5.16 -2.79
N GLU A 170 13.06 -5.89 -3.46
CA GLU A 170 13.45 -6.78 -4.54
C GLU A 170 12.78 -6.33 -5.84
N SER A 171 13.57 -6.31 -6.91
CA SER A 171 13.07 -5.97 -8.24
C SER A 171 12.68 -7.24 -8.97
N LEU A 172 11.66 -7.16 -9.82
CA LEU A 172 11.20 -8.30 -10.63
C LEU A 172 12.30 -8.89 -11.53
N ASP A 173 13.35 -8.11 -11.82
CA ASP A 173 14.49 -8.49 -12.65
C ASP A 173 15.55 -9.35 -11.93
N ASP A 174 15.51 -9.46 -10.59
CA ASP A 174 16.54 -10.15 -9.81
C ASP A 174 16.38 -11.69 -9.82
N GLU A 175 15.26 -12.23 -10.33
CA GLU A 175 14.95 -13.68 -10.30
C GLU A 175 15.19 -14.44 -11.62
N ASP A 176 15.81 -13.84 -12.64
CA ASP A 176 16.38 -14.61 -13.76
C ASP A 176 17.80 -15.13 -13.45
N GLY A 177 18.36 -14.80 -12.27
CA GLY A 177 19.78 -15.04 -11.96
C GLY A 177 20.14 -15.93 -10.76
N ALA A 178 19.24 -16.19 -9.79
CA ALA A 178 19.71 -16.79 -8.53
C ALA A 178 18.66 -17.63 -7.77
N ALA A 179 18.55 -18.92 -8.13
CA ALA A 179 18.32 -20.00 -7.16
C ALA A 179 18.61 -21.39 -7.76
N VAL A 180 19.87 -21.68 -8.08
CA VAL A 180 20.33 -23.08 -8.05
C VAL A 180 20.25 -23.51 -6.59
N SER A 181 19.16 -24.19 -6.23
CA SER A 181 19.01 -24.75 -4.89
C SER A 181 20.18 -25.71 -4.61
N PRO A 182 20.89 -25.62 -3.48
CA PRO A 182 22.02 -26.53 -3.17
C PRO A 182 21.61 -28.00 -3.08
N GLN A 183 20.30 -28.27 -2.99
CA GLN A 183 19.72 -29.61 -3.06
C GLN A 183 19.80 -30.22 -4.47
N ASP A 184 19.78 -29.39 -5.52
CA ASP A 184 19.83 -29.84 -6.91
C ASP A 184 21.26 -30.21 -7.33
N GLU A 185 22.28 -29.50 -6.81
CA GLU A 185 23.67 -29.93 -6.96
C GLU A 185 23.94 -31.29 -6.31
N LEU A 186 23.35 -31.56 -5.14
CA LEU A 186 23.50 -32.84 -4.46
C LEU A 186 22.78 -33.97 -5.20
N ALA A 187 21.61 -33.68 -5.78
CA ALA A 187 20.85 -34.62 -6.61
C ALA A 187 21.58 -34.95 -7.92
N GLN A 188 22.16 -33.96 -8.59
CA GLN A 188 23.00 -34.14 -9.78
C GLN A 188 24.26 -34.97 -9.48
N ARG A 189 24.95 -34.68 -8.36
CA ARG A 189 26.12 -35.47 -7.93
C ARG A 189 25.79 -36.92 -7.59
N ARG A 190 24.59 -37.20 -7.09
CA ARG A 190 24.14 -38.59 -6.83
C ARG A 190 23.87 -39.34 -8.13
N ARG A 191 23.21 -38.72 -9.10
CA ARG A 191 22.96 -39.31 -10.43
C ARG A 191 24.25 -39.62 -11.19
N ALA A 192 25.27 -38.77 -11.07
CA ALA A 192 26.56 -38.98 -11.71
C ALA A 192 27.36 -40.16 -11.11
N ARG A 193 27.11 -40.55 -9.85
CA ARG A 193 27.81 -41.68 -9.20
C ARG A 193 27.12 -43.03 -9.40
N SER A 194 25.85 -43.06 -9.77
CA SER A 194 25.08 -44.29 -9.99
C SER A 194 25.13 -44.81 -11.44
N ALA A 195 25.87 -44.15 -12.33
CA ALA A 195 26.00 -44.49 -13.75
C ALA A 195 27.38 -45.07 -14.11
N GLY A 196 28.15 -45.54 -13.12
CA GLY A 196 29.45 -46.20 -13.29
C GLY A 196 29.45 -47.60 -12.74
#